data_AF-T1BL64-F1
#
_entry.id   AF-T1BL64-F1
#
_cell.length_a   1.000
_cell.length_b   1.000
_cell.length_c   1.000
_cell.angle_alpha   90.00
_cell.angle_beta   90.00
_cell.angle_gamma   90.00
#
_symmetry.space_group_name_H-M   'P 1'
#
loop_
_entity.id
_entity.type
_entity.pdbx_description
1 polymer ?
#
loop_
_entity_poly.entity_id
_entity_poly.type
_entity_poly.pdbx_seq_one_letter_code
_entity_poly.pdbx_strand_id
1 'polypeptide(L)'
;FNLMRERFGDDFDRYINSHLSAVPGDVSKPLLGLDDSGLDALASADIVVHSAATVSFDSPLTQAVSVNLLGPTNVGDAIKAAAQRAGKAPTDTHFITVSTAYVAGYRRGLAPEKLLRNTPFSPMPDFKTEVNVASQLRDEVERDSRVPERLEDFKKSARKELGAVGGPL
;
A
#
# COMPACT_ATOMS: atom_id res chain seq x y z
N PHE A 1 2.14 22.68 5.30
CA PHE A 1 3.13 23.62 4.74
C PHE A 1 3.28 24.93 5.53
N ASN A 2 2.76 25.06 6.76
CA ASN A 2 2.74 26.34 7.50
C ASN A 2 4.15 26.94 7.70
N LEU A 3 5.11 26.14 8.17
CA LEU A 3 6.51 26.56 8.32
C LEU A 3 7.15 27.08 7.01
N MET A 4 6.82 26.46 5.87
CA MET A 4 7.32 26.91 4.58
C MET A 4 6.62 28.19 4.13
N ARG A 5 5.31 28.32 4.36
CA ARG A 5 4.58 29.56 4.06
C ARG A 5 5.08 30.73 4.91
N GLU A 6 5.38 30.51 6.18
CA GLU A 6 6.00 31.51 7.07
C GLU A 6 7.41 31.91 6.59
N ARG A 7 8.21 30.94 6.14
CA ARG A 7 9.58 31.18 5.68
C ARG A 7 9.66 31.92 4.34
N PHE A 8 8.81 31.56 3.39
CA PHE A 8 8.87 32.05 2.02
C PHE A 8 7.85 33.16 1.71
N GLY A 9 6.86 33.39 2.59
CA GLY A 9 5.86 34.43 2.41
C GLY A 9 5.19 34.38 1.04
N ASP A 10 5.15 35.53 0.37
CA ASP A 10 4.55 35.69 -0.97
C ASP A 10 5.27 34.86 -2.05
N ASP A 11 6.52 34.46 -1.83
CA ASP A 11 7.32 33.65 -2.74
C ASP A 11 7.04 32.14 -2.63
N PHE A 12 6.21 31.72 -1.68
CA PHE A 12 5.95 30.30 -1.39
C PHE A 12 5.51 29.50 -2.63
N ASP A 13 4.52 30.00 -3.38
CA ASP A 13 3.96 29.25 -4.51
C ASP A 13 4.99 29.12 -5.65
N ARG A 14 5.77 30.17 -5.90
CA ARG A 14 6.88 30.14 -6.87
C ARG A 14 7.94 29.12 -6.47
N TYR A 15 8.30 29.06 -5.19
CA TYR A 15 9.28 28.11 -4.67
C TYR A 15 8.80 26.65 -4.78
N ILE A 16 7.55 26.36 -4.38
CA ILE A 16 7.01 25.00 -4.47
C ILE A 16 6.92 24.54 -5.92
N ASN A 17 6.42 25.37 -6.83
CA ASN A 17 6.26 25.00 -8.24
C ASN A 17 7.59 24.72 -8.95
N SER A 18 8.72 25.24 -8.46
CA SER A 18 10.04 24.92 -9.01
C SER A 18 10.73 23.70 -8.40
N HIS A 19 10.22 23.18 -7.27
CA HIS A 19 10.84 22.06 -6.54
C HIS A 19 9.93 20.82 -6.40
N LEU A 20 8.64 20.94 -6.71
CA LEU A 20 7.66 19.88 -6.60
C LEU A 20 7.13 19.51 -7.99
N SER A 21 7.35 18.26 -8.37
CA SER A 21 6.65 17.64 -9.50
C SER A 21 5.74 16.55 -8.96
N ALA A 22 4.47 16.57 -9.38
CA ALA A 22 3.50 15.55 -9.02
C ALA A 22 3.39 14.53 -10.16
N VAL A 23 3.55 13.26 -9.84
CA VAL A 23 3.42 12.15 -10.78
C VAL A 23 2.25 11.27 -10.34
N PRO A 24 1.23 11.07 -11.18
CA PRO A 24 0.12 10.17 -10.84
C PRO A 24 0.62 8.72 -10.79
N GLY A 25 0.31 8.01 -9.72
CA GLY A 25 0.71 6.62 -9.54
C GLY A 25 -0.04 5.92 -8.41
N ASP A 26 0.01 4.60 -8.41
CA ASP A 26 -0.67 3.73 -7.46
C ASP A 26 0.21 2.53 -7.13
N VAL A 27 0.66 2.46 -5.87
CA VAL A 27 1.58 1.41 -5.42
C VAL A 27 0.99 0.01 -5.48
N SER A 28 -0.34 -0.13 -5.56
CA SER A 28 -0.99 -1.44 -5.73
C SER A 28 -0.89 -1.99 -7.16
N LYS A 29 -0.48 -1.16 -8.13
CA LYS A 29 -0.39 -1.54 -9.55
C LYS A 29 1.03 -1.91 -9.97
N PRO A 30 1.18 -2.79 -10.98
CA PRO A 30 2.46 -3.03 -11.62
C PRO A 30 3.11 -1.73 -12.10
N LEU A 31 4.41 -1.56 -11.83
CA LEU A 31 5.18 -0.35 -12.14
C LEU A 31 4.53 0.96 -11.65
N LEU A 32 3.75 0.86 -10.58
CA LEU A 32 2.96 1.95 -9.99
C LEU A 32 1.90 2.55 -10.94
N GLY A 33 1.60 1.88 -12.07
CA GLY A 33 0.75 2.43 -13.11
C GLY A 33 1.33 3.66 -13.81
N LEU A 34 2.65 3.87 -13.73
CA LEU A 34 3.33 4.98 -14.37
C LEU A 34 3.29 4.82 -15.90
N ASP A 35 3.12 5.94 -16.58
CA ASP A 35 3.42 6.05 -18.00
C ASP A 35 4.92 6.29 -18.20
N ASP A 36 5.30 6.43 -19.48
CA ASP A 36 6.67 6.73 -19.88
C ASP A 36 7.26 7.97 -19.18
N SER A 37 6.46 9.03 -19.06
CA SER A 37 6.91 10.28 -18.42
C SER A 37 7.12 10.12 -16.92
N GLY A 38 6.27 9.32 -16.26
CA GLY A 38 6.41 8.99 -14.85
C GLY A 38 7.63 8.10 -14.58
N LEU A 39 7.93 7.16 -15.47
CA LEU A 39 9.16 6.36 -15.38
C LEU A 39 10.41 7.20 -15.61
N ASP A 40 10.38 8.15 -16.54
CA ASP A 40 11.48 9.08 -16.78
C ASP A 40 11.71 9.99 -15.55
N ALA A 41 10.62 10.47 -14.92
CA ALA A 41 10.70 11.22 -13.66
C ALA A 41 11.30 10.36 -12.53
N LEU A 42 10.89 9.10 -12.40
CA LEU A 42 11.44 8.18 -11.41
C LEU A 42 12.93 7.88 -11.65
N ALA A 43 13.35 7.74 -12.91
CA ALA A 43 14.75 7.51 -13.29
C ALA A 43 15.68 8.69 -12.99
N SER A 44 15.12 9.89 -12.77
CA SER A 44 15.87 11.08 -12.36
C SER A 44 16.16 11.11 -10.85
N ALA A 45 15.51 10.25 -10.05
CA ALA A 45 15.64 10.25 -8.61
C ALA A 45 16.91 9.52 -8.12
N ASP A 46 17.73 10.23 -7.34
CA ASP A 46 18.86 9.64 -6.61
C ASP A 46 18.39 8.86 -5.37
N ILE A 47 17.27 9.29 -4.77
CA ILE A 47 16.71 8.71 -3.55
C ILE A 47 15.20 8.53 -3.74
N VAL A 48 14.70 7.34 -3.45
CA VAL A 48 13.28 7.03 -3.39
C VAL A 48 12.90 6.66 -1.97
N VAL A 49 12.01 7.44 -1.37
CA VAL A 49 11.44 7.16 -0.04
C VAL A 49 10.04 6.61 -0.22
N HIS A 50 9.85 5.33 0.07
CA HIS A 50 8.53 4.69 0.07
C HIS A 50 7.89 4.76 1.45
N SER A 51 6.93 5.67 1.58
CA SER A 51 6.09 5.85 2.78
C SER A 51 4.60 5.60 2.53
N ALA A 52 4.24 5.16 1.31
CA ALA A 52 2.85 4.90 0.95
C ALA A 52 2.38 3.57 1.57
N ALA A 53 1.37 3.65 2.43
CA ALA A 53 0.77 2.50 3.09
C ALA A 53 -0.70 2.79 3.43
N THR A 54 -1.53 1.75 3.58
CA THR A 54 -2.81 1.86 4.28
C THR A 54 -2.59 1.64 5.77
N VAL A 55 -3.04 2.59 6.60
CA VAL A 55 -2.89 2.58 8.07
C VAL A 55 -4.20 2.31 8.81
N SER A 56 -5.22 1.80 8.11
CA SER A 56 -6.49 1.41 8.74
C SER A 56 -6.43 -0.04 9.24
N PHE A 57 -6.74 -0.22 10.53
CA PHE A 57 -6.85 -1.55 11.16
C PHE A 57 -8.01 -2.38 10.61
N ASP A 58 -9.02 -1.72 10.05
CA ASP A 58 -10.21 -2.37 9.47
C ASP A 58 -10.13 -2.43 7.93
N SER A 59 -8.92 -2.28 7.35
CA SER A 59 -8.73 -2.41 5.91
C SER A 59 -9.11 -3.83 5.47
N PRO A 60 -9.86 -4.00 4.35
CA PRO A 60 -10.01 -5.30 3.72
C PRO A 60 -8.65 -5.94 3.50
N LEU A 61 -8.52 -7.23 3.84
CA LEU A 61 -7.26 -7.97 3.76
C LEU A 61 -6.62 -7.85 2.37
N THR A 62 -7.43 -7.94 1.32
CA THR A 62 -7.00 -7.82 -0.08
C THR A 62 -6.34 -6.47 -0.37
N GLN A 63 -6.90 -5.38 0.16
CA GLN A 63 -6.34 -4.04 0.03
C GLN A 63 -5.03 -3.91 0.81
N ALA A 64 -4.99 -4.36 2.06
CA ALA A 64 -3.79 -4.32 2.89
C ALA A 64 -2.64 -5.13 2.25
N VAL A 65 -2.93 -6.29 1.67
CA VAL A 65 -1.96 -7.09 0.91
C VAL A 65 -1.47 -6.33 -0.32
N SER A 66 -2.38 -5.79 -1.14
CA SER A 66 -1.99 -5.10 -2.38
C SER A 66 -1.12 -3.86 -2.15
N VAL A 67 -1.39 -3.10 -1.08
CA VAL A 67 -0.67 -1.86 -0.78
C VAL A 67 0.55 -2.11 0.11
N ASN A 68 0.39 -2.75 1.26
CA ASN A 68 1.45 -2.80 2.27
C ASN A 68 2.44 -3.96 2.05
N LEU A 69 1.98 -5.09 1.47
CA LEU A 69 2.86 -6.24 1.20
C LEU A 69 3.46 -6.16 -0.22
N LEU A 70 2.63 -5.91 -1.23
CA LEU A 70 3.08 -5.86 -2.62
C LEU A 70 3.59 -4.48 -3.05
N GLY A 71 3.08 -3.39 -2.48
CA GLY A 71 3.46 -2.03 -2.85
C GLY A 71 4.96 -1.74 -2.80
N PRO A 72 5.70 -2.12 -1.73
CA PRO A 72 7.16 -1.96 -1.70
C PRO A 72 7.85 -2.72 -2.85
N THR A 73 7.34 -3.90 -3.21
CA THR A 73 7.87 -4.69 -4.34
C THR A 73 7.62 -3.99 -5.66
N ASN A 74 6.40 -3.49 -5.88
CA ASN A 74 6.03 -2.73 -7.09
C ASN A 74 6.89 -1.47 -7.25
N VAL A 75 7.23 -0.78 -6.15
CA VAL A 75 8.15 0.38 -6.20
C VAL A 75 9.55 -0.06 -6.60
N GLY A 76 10.08 -1.14 -6.01
CA GLY A 76 11.38 -1.68 -6.39
C GLY A 76 11.45 -2.08 -7.87
N ASP A 77 10.39 -2.68 -8.40
CA ASP A 77 10.31 -3.05 -9.81
C ASP A 77 10.17 -1.84 -10.73
N ALA A 78 9.43 -0.80 -10.31
CA ALA A 78 9.37 0.47 -11.04
C ALA A 78 10.74 1.17 -11.10
N ILE A 79 11.50 1.18 -10.00
CA ILE A 79 12.87 1.74 -9.97
C ILE A 79 13.77 0.99 -10.96
N LYS A 80 13.71 -0.35 -10.98
CA LYS A 80 14.49 -1.16 -11.94
C LYS A 80 14.10 -0.87 -13.39
N ALA A 81 12.80 -0.80 -13.68
CA ALA A 81 12.31 -0.51 -15.03
C ALA A 81 12.71 0.90 -15.49
N ALA A 82 12.59 1.89 -14.61
CA ALA A 82 13.00 3.28 -14.85
C ALA A 82 14.52 3.38 -15.11
N ALA A 83 15.34 2.72 -14.28
CA ALA A 83 16.79 2.68 -14.48
C ALA A 83 17.18 2.03 -15.82
N GLN A 84 16.57 0.88 -16.15
CA GLN A 84 16.80 0.20 -17.42
C GLN A 84 16.45 1.11 -18.62
N ARG A 85 15.33 1.81 -18.57
CA ARG A 85 14.89 2.75 -19.60
C ARG A 85 15.89 3.91 -19.78
N ALA A 86 16.43 4.43 -18.68
CA ALA A 86 17.42 5.50 -18.70
C ALA A 86 18.87 5.04 -18.98
N GLY A 87 19.10 3.73 -19.19
CA GLY A 87 20.43 3.17 -19.37
C GLY A 87 21.32 3.27 -18.11
N LYS A 88 20.71 3.36 -16.92
CA LYS A 88 21.38 3.45 -15.62
C LYS A 88 21.38 2.11 -14.89
N ALA A 89 22.23 1.96 -13.88
CA ALA A 89 22.15 0.81 -13.00
C ALA A 89 21.05 1.05 -11.95
N PRO A 90 20.20 0.05 -11.61
CA PRO A 90 19.21 0.19 -10.53
C PRO A 90 19.82 0.52 -9.16
N THR A 91 21.11 0.22 -8.98
CA THR A 91 21.88 0.53 -7.75
C THR A 91 22.24 2.01 -7.61
N ASP A 92 22.04 2.82 -8.65
CA ASP A 92 22.31 4.26 -8.62
C ASP A 92 21.23 5.02 -7.83
N THR A 93 20.07 4.39 -7.60
CA THR A 93 18.98 4.94 -6.80
C THR A 93 18.95 4.31 -5.41
N HIS A 94 19.02 5.13 -4.36
CA HIS A 94 18.90 4.67 -2.98
C HIS A 94 17.43 4.48 -2.59
N PHE A 95 17.04 3.25 -2.26
CA PHE A 95 15.67 2.93 -1.88
C PHE A 95 15.49 2.82 -0.36
N ILE A 96 14.73 3.76 0.21
CA ILE A 96 14.41 3.82 1.65
C ILE A 96 12.95 3.42 1.83
N THR A 97 12.69 2.40 2.64
CA THR A 97 11.34 1.97 3.01
C THR A 97 10.99 2.44 4.42
N VAL A 98 9.82 3.05 4.57
CA VAL A 98 9.26 3.41 5.88
C VAL A 98 8.38 2.27 6.34
N SER A 99 8.73 1.70 7.50
CA SER A 99 7.96 0.62 8.13
C SER A 99 7.35 1.08 9.46
N THR A 100 6.87 0.15 10.27
CA THR A 100 6.27 0.42 11.56
C THR A 100 6.79 -0.54 12.62
N ALA A 101 6.98 -0.07 13.85
CA ALA A 101 7.32 -0.93 14.98
C ALA A 101 6.21 -1.97 15.29
N TYR A 102 5.00 -1.79 14.75
CA TYR A 102 3.90 -2.75 14.85
C TYR A 102 4.21 -4.11 14.22
N VAL A 103 5.22 -4.23 13.35
CA VAL A 103 5.68 -5.53 12.85
C VAL A 103 6.18 -6.44 13.98
N ALA A 104 6.51 -5.89 15.15
CA ALA A 104 6.81 -6.67 16.35
C ALA A 104 5.59 -7.39 16.94
N GLY A 105 4.37 -7.13 16.46
CA GLY A 105 3.14 -7.79 16.89
C GLY A 105 2.87 -7.62 18.38
N TYR A 106 2.59 -8.73 19.07
CA TYR A 106 2.26 -8.74 20.51
C TYR A 106 3.48 -8.72 21.44
N ARG A 107 4.70 -8.48 20.92
CA ARG A 107 5.92 -8.47 21.75
C ARG A 107 5.88 -7.32 22.76
N ARG A 108 6.25 -7.64 23.99
CA ARG A 108 6.38 -6.67 25.09
C ARG A 108 7.84 -6.49 25.46
N GLY A 109 8.22 -5.29 25.88
CA GLY A 109 9.59 -4.95 26.26
C GLY A 109 10.46 -4.50 25.07
N LEU A 110 11.77 -4.48 25.28
CA LEU A 110 12.73 -3.98 24.29
C LEU A 110 12.80 -4.89 23.05
N ALA A 111 12.63 -4.29 21.87
CA ALA A 111 12.75 -4.95 20.57
C ALA A 111 13.93 -4.34 19.78
N PRO A 112 15.18 -4.79 20.02
CA PRO A 112 16.35 -4.28 19.29
C PRO A 112 16.32 -4.72 17.82
N GLU A 113 16.83 -3.85 16.95
CA GLU A 113 16.99 -4.14 15.53
C GLU A 113 17.94 -5.33 15.32
N LYS A 114 17.45 -6.35 14.61
CA LYS A 114 18.20 -7.56 14.27
C LYS A 114 17.78 -8.00 12.88
N LEU A 115 18.71 -8.59 12.14
CA LEU A 115 18.38 -9.24 10.87
C LEU A 115 17.34 -10.34 11.10
N LEU A 116 16.29 -10.38 10.27
CA LEU A 116 15.18 -11.32 10.41
C LEU A 116 15.64 -12.78 10.49
N ARG A 117 16.64 -13.16 9.68
CA ARG A 117 17.29 -14.48 9.67
C ARG A 117 17.90 -14.91 11.02
N ASN A 118 18.19 -13.94 11.88
CA ASN A 118 18.76 -14.16 13.21
C ASN A 118 17.67 -14.14 14.30
N THR A 119 16.40 -14.28 13.93
CA THR A 119 15.27 -14.29 14.85
C THR A 119 14.50 -15.61 14.78
N PRO A 120 13.80 -16.02 15.85
CA PRO A 120 12.94 -17.21 15.83
C PRO A 120 11.80 -17.15 14.79
N PHE A 121 11.54 -15.97 14.22
CA PHE A 121 10.53 -15.70 13.20
C PHE A 121 11.09 -15.80 11.77
N SER A 122 12.30 -16.38 11.63
CA SER A 122 12.95 -16.57 10.33
C SER A 122 12.23 -17.49 9.34
N PRO A 123 11.40 -18.49 9.70
CA PRO A 123 10.65 -19.19 8.67
C PRO A 123 9.56 -18.23 8.17
N MET A 124 9.86 -17.57 7.05
CA MET A 124 8.86 -16.82 6.32
C MET A 124 7.88 -17.83 5.73
N PRO A 125 6.55 -17.67 5.93
CA PRO A 125 5.59 -18.43 5.15
C PRO A 125 5.81 -18.15 3.67
N ASP A 126 5.36 -19.05 2.80
CA ASP A 126 5.34 -18.78 1.36
C ASP A 126 4.35 -17.65 1.08
N PHE A 127 4.86 -16.42 1.15
CA PHE A 127 4.05 -15.23 1.03
C PHE A 127 3.37 -15.13 -0.34
N LYS A 128 3.92 -15.78 -1.37
CA LYS A 128 3.28 -15.80 -2.70
C LYS A 128 1.99 -16.59 -2.65
N THR A 129 2.02 -17.75 -1.99
CA THR A 129 0.80 -18.54 -1.75
C THR A 129 -0.19 -17.75 -0.89
N GLU A 130 0.26 -17.11 0.18
CA GLU A 130 -0.61 -16.26 1.04
C GLU A 130 -1.25 -15.10 0.26
N VAL A 131 -0.47 -14.41 -0.58
CA VAL A 131 -0.96 -13.34 -1.47
C VAL A 131 -2.01 -13.87 -2.44
N ASN A 132 -1.75 -15.02 -3.07
CA ASN A 132 -2.66 -15.63 -4.03
C ASN A 132 -4.00 -15.95 -3.35
N VAL A 133 -3.98 -16.62 -2.19
CA VAL A 133 -5.19 -16.92 -1.41
C VAL A 133 -5.91 -15.64 -1.01
N ALA A 134 -5.19 -14.66 -0.44
CA ALA A 134 -5.78 -13.40 0.00
C ALA A 134 -6.45 -12.65 -1.17
N SER A 135 -5.85 -12.64 -2.36
CA SER A 135 -6.42 -11.96 -3.53
C SER A 135 -7.73 -12.58 -4.03
N GLN A 136 -7.91 -13.88 -3.85
CA GLN A 136 -9.12 -14.62 -4.24
C GLN A 136 -10.23 -14.48 -3.21
N LEU A 137 -9.88 -14.25 -1.93
CA LEU A 137 -10.81 -14.20 -0.81
C LEU A 137 -11.99 -13.23 -1.04
N ARG A 138 -11.75 -12.08 -1.66
CA ARG A 138 -12.83 -11.11 -1.93
C ARG A 138 -13.90 -11.74 -2.83
N ASP A 139 -13.49 -12.36 -3.92
CA ASP A 139 -14.40 -12.90 -4.92
C ASP A 139 -15.11 -14.17 -4.41
N GLU A 140 -14.45 -14.92 -3.52
CA GLU A 140 -15.05 -16.04 -2.79
C GLU A 140 -16.10 -15.56 -1.78
N VAL A 141 -15.77 -14.61 -0.91
CA VAL A 141 -16.72 -14.04 0.07
C VAL A 141 -17.93 -13.44 -0.63
N GLU A 142 -17.71 -12.77 -1.76
CA GLU A 142 -18.77 -12.17 -2.57
C GLU A 142 -19.63 -13.19 -3.33
N ARG A 143 -19.09 -14.39 -3.62
CA ARG A 143 -19.86 -15.51 -4.14
C ARG A 143 -20.68 -16.17 -3.03
N ASP A 144 -20.05 -16.41 -1.89
CA ASP A 144 -20.65 -17.05 -0.73
C ASP A 144 -21.73 -16.17 -0.09
N SER A 145 -21.63 -14.84 -0.20
CA SER A 145 -22.66 -13.92 0.27
C SER A 145 -24.01 -14.09 -0.45
N ARG A 146 -24.01 -14.72 -1.63
CA ARG A 146 -25.19 -14.90 -2.49
C ARG A 146 -25.84 -16.28 -2.37
N VAL A 147 -25.31 -17.19 -1.54
CA VAL A 147 -25.96 -18.50 -1.36
C VAL A 147 -27.27 -18.35 -0.57
N PRO A 148 -28.30 -19.17 -0.84
CA PRO A 148 -29.62 -19.02 -0.25
C PRO A 148 -29.61 -18.95 1.28
N GLU A 149 -28.80 -19.79 1.93
CA GLU A 149 -28.69 -19.85 3.39
C GLU A 149 -28.20 -18.52 3.97
N ARG A 150 -27.17 -17.92 3.35
CA ARG A 150 -26.60 -16.63 3.79
C ARG A 150 -27.55 -15.48 3.54
N LEU A 151 -28.27 -15.49 2.42
CA LEU A 151 -29.26 -14.46 2.11
C LEU A 151 -30.41 -14.44 3.11
N GLU A 152 -30.88 -15.60 3.58
CA GLU A 152 -31.92 -15.66 4.62
C GLU A 152 -31.42 -15.10 5.96
N ASP A 153 -30.18 -15.42 6.35
CA ASP A 153 -29.54 -14.84 7.54
C ASP A 153 -29.38 -13.32 7.43
N PHE A 154 -28.95 -12.81 6.26
CA PHE A 154 -28.83 -11.38 6.01
C PHE A 154 -30.18 -10.67 6.04
N LYS A 155 -31.23 -11.24 5.42
CA LYS A 155 -32.60 -10.69 5.48
C LYS A 155 -33.11 -10.63 6.92
N LYS A 156 -32.89 -11.68 7.72
CA LYS A 156 -33.29 -11.73 9.12
C LYS A 156 -32.56 -10.67 9.94
N SER A 157 -31.25 -10.51 9.72
CA SER A 157 -30.42 -9.51 10.39
C SER A 157 -30.84 -8.09 10.02
N ALA A 158 -31.04 -7.81 8.73
CA ALA A 158 -31.52 -6.52 8.24
C ALA A 158 -32.89 -6.14 8.82
N ARG A 159 -33.85 -7.08 8.87
CA ARG A 159 -35.16 -6.87 9.50
C ARG A 159 -35.05 -6.55 11.00
N LYS A 160 -34.10 -7.17 11.70
CA LYS A 160 -33.85 -6.93 13.13
C LYS A 160 -33.23 -5.55 13.36
N GLU A 161 -32.33 -5.12 12.48
CA GLU A 161 -31.59 -3.86 12.61
C GLU A 161 -32.40 -2.64 12.17
N LEU A 162 -33.09 -2.73 11.04
CA LEU A 162 -33.87 -1.63 10.46
C LEU A 162 -35.30 -1.50 11.03
N GLY A 163 -35.77 -2.52 11.77
CA GLY A 163 -37.14 -2.60 12.23
C GLY A 163 -38.15 -2.61 11.08
N ALA A 164 -39.39 -2.17 11.33
CA ALA A 164 -40.46 -2.13 10.32
C ALA A 164 -40.35 -0.93 9.35
N VAL A 165 -39.21 -0.26 9.26
CA VAL A 165 -39.03 0.88 8.36
C VAL A 165 -38.58 0.36 7.00
N GLY A 166 -39.55 0.03 6.15
CA GLY A 166 -39.34 -0.39 4.76
C GLY A 166 -39.77 -1.83 4.45
N GLY A 167 -41.02 -2.19 4.73
CA GLY A 167 -41.64 -3.31 4.03
C GLY A 167 -41.87 -2.94 2.55
N PRO A 168 -41.76 -3.88 1.60
CA PRO A 168 -41.95 -3.58 0.18
C PRO A 168 -43.38 -3.08 -0.07
N LEU A 169 -43.50 -2.06 -0.93
CA LEU A 169 -44.72 -1.82 -1.71
C LEU A 169 -44.90 -2.94 -2.74
#